data_AF-Q9KK20-F1
#
_entry.id   AF-Q9KK20-F1
#
_cell.length_a   1.000
_cell.length_b   1.000
_cell.length_c   1.000
_cell.angle_alpha   90.00
_cell.angle_beta   90.00
_cell.angle_gamma   90.00
#
_symmetry.space_group_name_H-M   'P 1'
#
loop_
_entity.id
_entity.type
_entity.pdbx_description
1 polymer ?
#
loop_
_entity_poly.entity_id
_entity_poly.type
_entity_poly.pdbx_seq_one_letter_code
_entity_poly.pdbx_strand_id
1 'polypeptide(L)'
;MFASKSERKVHYSIRKFSVGVASVVVASLFLGRVVHAEGVRSGDTPKVTSSGQDISKKYADEVKSHLEKILSEIQLDKRKHTQNLAFNKKLSRIQTEYFYLKKKLKAELTSKTKEELTSKTEELTSKTKKELDAAFEQFKKDTLSTEPEKKVAEAQKKVAEAEKKAEDQKEEDRRNYPTITYKTLELEIAEFDVKVKEAELELVKVKANEPRDEQKIKQAEAEVESKQAEATRLKKIKTDREEAEEEAKRRADAKEQGKPKPAEQPQPAPAPQPEKPKPEKPAPAPAPKPENPAEQPKAEKPADQQAEEDYARRSEEEYNRLTQQQPPKTEKPAQPSTPKTGWKQENGMWYFYNTDGSMATGWLQNNGSWYYLNSNGAMATGWLQNNGSWYYLNANGSMATGWLQNNGSWYYLNANGSMATGWLQYNGSWYYLNANGSMATGWLQNNGSWYYLNANGDMATGWVKDGDTWYYLEASGAMKASQWFKVSDKWYYVNGSGALAVNTTVDGYGVNANGEWVN
;
A
#
# COMPACT_ATOMS: atom_id res chain seq x y z
N MET A 1 31.01 61.03 12.81
CA MET A 1 31.99 60.61 11.78
C MET A 1 31.59 59.24 11.26
N PHE A 2 31.74 59.05 9.95
CA PHE A 2 31.26 57.95 9.12
C PHE A 2 32.07 56.63 9.25
N ALA A 3 31.37 55.52 8.92
CA ALA A 3 31.83 54.30 8.21
C ALA A 3 32.87 53.38 8.91
N SER A 4 32.97 52.07 8.69
CA SER A 4 32.28 51.01 7.95
C SER A 4 33.10 49.73 8.16
N LYS A 5 32.49 48.55 8.37
CA LYS A 5 32.77 47.32 7.59
C LYS A 5 31.89 46.15 8.05
N SER A 6 31.21 45.61 7.06
CA SER A 6 30.37 44.43 7.02
C SER A 6 31.14 43.13 7.21
N GLU A 7 30.48 42.10 7.75
CA GLU A 7 30.42 40.77 7.11
C GLU A 7 29.27 39.94 7.71
N ARG A 8 28.25 39.68 6.88
CA ARG A 8 27.12 38.79 7.16
C ARG A 8 27.59 37.36 6.95
N LYS A 9 27.70 36.55 8.02
CA LYS A 9 27.72 35.07 7.89
C LYS A 9 26.30 34.53 7.95
N VAL A 10 25.71 34.39 6.76
CA VAL A 10 24.48 33.64 6.52
C VAL A 10 24.84 32.15 6.51
N HIS A 11 24.48 31.39 7.55
CA HIS A 11 24.50 29.93 7.48
C HIS A 11 23.13 29.41 7.07
N TYR A 12 23.03 28.97 5.82
CA TYR A 12 21.90 28.19 5.33
C TYR A 12 21.92 26.80 5.99
N SER A 13 20.99 26.54 6.91
CA SER A 13 20.73 25.19 7.45
C SER A 13 19.87 24.41 6.46
N ILE A 14 20.47 23.45 5.75
CA ILE A 14 19.75 22.54 4.85
C ILE A 14 18.91 21.57 5.70
N ARG A 15 17.60 21.82 5.75
CA ARG A 15 16.58 20.89 6.23
C ARG A 15 16.60 19.62 5.37
N LYS A 16 16.67 18.43 5.98
CA LYS A 16 16.20 17.20 5.32
C LYS A 16 14.69 17.06 5.56
N PHE A 17 13.95 17.35 4.50
CA PHE A 17 12.59 16.90 4.28
C PHE A 17 12.56 15.37 4.22
N SER A 18 11.60 14.76 4.91
CA SER A 18 11.13 13.41 4.60
C SER A 18 10.18 13.51 3.41
N VAL A 19 10.73 13.41 2.21
CA VAL A 19 10.05 12.90 1.02
C VAL A 19 10.98 11.78 0.54
N GLY A 20 10.44 10.65 0.07
CA GLY A 20 11.15 9.37 -0.13
C GLY A 20 12.61 9.51 -0.57
N VAL A 21 13.48 8.62 -0.12
CA VAL A 21 14.95 8.68 -0.33
C VAL A 21 15.35 8.98 -1.80
N ALA A 22 14.48 8.66 -2.76
CA ALA A 22 14.51 9.12 -4.15
C ALA A 22 14.39 10.66 -4.37
N SER A 23 13.40 11.34 -3.78
CA SER A 23 13.07 12.75 -4.02
C SER A 23 14.07 13.75 -3.42
N VAL A 24 14.73 13.40 -2.30
CA VAL A 24 15.73 14.29 -1.66
C VAL A 24 17.06 14.28 -2.41
N VAL A 25 17.39 13.16 -3.07
CA VAL A 25 18.60 13.05 -3.90
C VAL A 25 18.47 13.92 -5.16
N VAL A 26 17.28 14.01 -5.78
CA VAL A 26 17.07 14.86 -6.97
C VAL A 26 17.09 16.35 -6.66
N ALA A 27 16.48 16.76 -5.55
CA ALA A 27 16.50 18.15 -5.12
C ALA A 27 17.92 18.64 -4.81
N SER A 28 18.76 17.77 -4.24
CA SER A 28 20.15 18.10 -3.86
C SER A 28 21.12 18.08 -5.03
N LEU A 29 20.88 17.22 -6.03
CA LEU A 29 21.74 17.10 -7.21
C LEU A 29 21.56 18.32 -8.15
N PHE A 30 20.35 18.79 -8.46
CA PHE A 30 20.16 19.90 -9.42
C PHE A 30 20.28 21.33 -8.85
N LEU A 31 20.35 21.53 -7.53
CA LEU A 31 20.37 22.85 -6.88
C LEU A 31 21.78 23.37 -6.52
N GLY A 32 22.82 22.98 -7.25
CA GLY A 32 24.20 23.41 -6.99
C GLY A 32 24.47 24.91 -7.23
N ARG A 33 24.16 25.77 -6.25
CA ARG A 33 25.03 26.81 -5.64
C ARG A 33 24.19 27.85 -4.89
N VAL A 34 24.47 27.96 -3.59
CA VAL A 34 24.28 29.18 -2.80
C VAL A 34 24.97 30.34 -3.54
N VAL A 35 24.18 31.25 -4.08
CA VAL A 35 24.68 32.55 -4.54
C VAL A 35 25.08 33.31 -3.28
N HIS A 36 26.39 33.50 -3.08
CA HIS A 36 26.90 34.43 -2.10
C HIS A 36 26.50 35.84 -2.58
N ALA A 37 25.62 36.49 -1.82
CA ALA A 37 25.36 37.91 -1.98
C ALA A 37 26.45 38.68 -1.23
N GLU A 38 27.61 38.82 -1.87
CA GLU A 38 28.58 39.85 -1.50
C GLU A 38 28.23 41.13 -2.24
N GLY A 39 27.85 42.16 -1.49
CA GLY A 39 27.68 43.50 -2.03
C GLY A 39 29.03 44.16 -2.23
N VAL A 40 29.40 44.45 -3.48
CA VAL A 40 30.27 45.59 -3.82
C VAL A 40 29.74 46.25 -5.10
N ARG A 41 29.87 47.57 -5.08
CA ARG A 41 29.30 48.62 -5.91
C ARG A 41 30.10 48.84 -7.21
N SER A 42 29.34 49.12 -8.28
CA SER A 42 29.66 49.91 -9.49
C SER A 42 30.63 49.35 -10.56
N GLY A 43 30.17 49.40 -11.82
CA GLY A 43 31.01 49.50 -13.01
C GLY A 43 30.68 48.47 -14.10
N ASP A 44 30.05 48.95 -15.18
CA ASP A 44 29.99 48.36 -16.53
C ASP A 44 29.07 47.15 -16.81
N THR A 45 27.89 47.47 -17.34
CA THR A 45 27.05 46.57 -18.12
C THR A 45 27.60 46.38 -19.54
N PRO A 46 27.80 45.13 -20.00
CA PRO A 46 27.46 44.76 -21.36
C PRO A 46 26.14 43.98 -21.36
N LYS A 47 25.17 44.54 -22.07
CA LYS A 47 23.85 44.01 -22.35
C LYS A 47 23.98 42.67 -23.10
N VAL A 48 23.77 41.54 -22.40
CA VAL A 48 23.56 40.23 -23.05
C VAL A 48 22.07 39.90 -23.02
N THR A 49 21.50 39.67 -24.19
CA THR A 49 20.08 39.50 -24.47
C THR A 49 19.50 38.25 -23.79
N SER A 50 18.32 38.38 -23.17
CA SER A 50 17.73 37.39 -22.26
C SER A 50 17.30 36.04 -22.90
N SER A 51 17.37 35.91 -24.22
CA SER A 51 16.84 34.72 -24.92
C SER A 51 17.69 33.45 -24.77
N GLY A 52 19.00 33.56 -24.49
CA GLY A 52 19.90 32.42 -24.29
C GLY A 52 19.83 31.80 -22.89
N GLN A 53 19.30 32.53 -21.90
CA GLN A 53 19.11 32.03 -20.54
C GLN A 53 17.88 31.11 -20.43
N ASP A 54 16.80 31.40 -21.18
CA ASP A 54 15.56 30.63 -21.14
C ASP A 54 15.70 29.22 -21.73
N ILE A 55 16.41 29.08 -22.85
CA ILE A 55 16.62 27.79 -23.53
C ILE A 55 17.47 26.86 -22.63
N SER A 56 18.52 27.40 -22.02
CA SER A 56 19.38 26.66 -21.10
C SER A 56 18.63 26.17 -19.85
N LYS A 57 17.66 26.96 -19.36
CA LYS A 57 16.85 26.58 -18.21
C LYS A 57 15.87 25.45 -18.56
N LYS A 58 15.18 25.55 -19.69
CA LYS A 58 14.25 24.53 -20.20
C LYS A 58 14.87 23.12 -20.26
N TYR A 59 16.05 22.98 -20.89
CA TYR A 59 16.68 21.65 -21.01
C TYR A 59 17.27 21.14 -19.68
N ALA A 60 17.65 22.01 -18.74
CA ALA A 60 18.02 21.57 -17.39
C ALA A 60 16.82 21.02 -16.63
N ASP A 61 15.67 21.69 -16.75
CA ASP A 61 14.42 21.26 -16.11
C ASP A 61 13.93 19.93 -16.71
N GLU A 62 14.16 19.71 -18.01
CA GLU A 62 13.81 18.46 -18.69
C GLU A 62 14.64 17.25 -18.22
N VAL A 63 15.96 17.41 -18.05
CA VAL A 63 16.82 16.35 -17.48
C VAL A 63 16.47 16.11 -16.01
N LYS A 64 16.16 17.18 -15.26
CA LYS A 64 15.73 17.08 -13.86
C LYS A 64 14.44 16.29 -13.73
N SER A 65 13.42 16.63 -14.51
CA SER A 65 12.13 15.91 -14.52
C SER A 65 12.29 14.44 -14.90
N HIS A 66 13.16 14.13 -15.87
CA HIS A 66 13.48 12.75 -16.24
C HIS A 66 14.13 11.98 -15.08
N LEU A 67 15.06 12.60 -14.35
CA LEU A 67 15.67 12.01 -13.16
C LEU A 67 14.65 11.79 -12.03
N GLU A 68 13.75 12.76 -11.78
CA GLU A 68 12.67 12.63 -10.78
C GLU A 68 11.72 11.48 -11.09
N LYS A 69 11.36 11.31 -12.38
CA LYS A 69 10.54 10.20 -12.84
C LYS A 69 11.24 8.85 -12.64
N ILE A 70 12.50 8.74 -13.04
CA ILE A 70 13.29 7.52 -12.88
C ILE A 70 13.39 7.14 -11.39
N LEU A 71 13.68 8.09 -10.51
CA LEU A 71 13.90 7.80 -9.10
C LEU A 71 12.60 7.51 -8.34
N SER A 72 11.45 8.01 -8.78
CA SER A 72 10.15 7.65 -8.17
C SER A 72 9.76 6.19 -8.43
N GLU A 73 10.31 5.55 -9.46
CA GLU A 73 10.09 4.14 -9.78
C GLU A 73 10.91 3.17 -8.89
N ILE A 74 11.76 3.68 -7.98
CA ILE A 74 12.60 2.84 -7.10
C ILE A 74 12.28 3.00 -5.62
N GLN A 75 12.23 1.85 -4.92
CA GLN A 75 12.38 1.78 -3.47
C GLN A 75 13.82 1.37 -3.11
N LEU A 76 14.57 2.28 -2.48
CA LEU A 76 15.95 2.02 -2.06
C LEU A 76 15.97 1.24 -0.73
N ASP A 77 16.53 0.02 -0.74
CA ASP A 77 16.75 -0.77 0.49
C ASP A 77 17.92 -0.20 1.29
N LYS A 78 17.67 0.17 2.56
CA LYS A 78 18.67 0.68 3.50
C LYS A 78 19.79 -0.33 3.78
N ARG A 79 19.55 -1.62 3.60
CA ARG A 79 20.51 -2.72 3.84
C ARG A 79 21.59 -2.84 2.74
N LYS A 80 21.41 -2.17 1.59
CA LYS A 80 22.31 -2.22 0.42
C LYS A 80 23.13 -0.92 0.28
N HIS A 81 23.71 -0.45 1.40
CA HIS A 81 24.41 0.84 1.49
C HIS A 81 25.51 1.01 0.44
N THR A 82 26.26 -0.06 0.14
CA THR A 82 27.37 -0.02 -0.83
C THR A 82 26.89 0.17 -2.28
N GLN A 83 25.82 -0.53 -2.68
CA GLN A 83 25.21 -0.40 -4.00
C GLN A 83 24.55 0.97 -4.17
N ASN A 84 23.86 1.46 -3.13
CA ASN A 84 23.27 2.79 -3.11
C ASN A 84 24.35 3.88 -3.22
N LEU A 85 25.48 3.73 -2.52
CA LEU A 85 26.61 4.65 -2.60
C LEU A 85 27.25 4.63 -3.99
N ALA A 86 27.41 3.45 -4.61
CA ALA A 86 27.96 3.30 -5.96
C ALA A 86 27.05 3.97 -7.02
N PHE A 87 25.74 3.76 -6.91
CA PHE A 87 24.75 4.40 -7.77
C PHE A 87 24.77 5.92 -7.63
N ASN A 88 24.78 6.44 -6.40
CA ASN A 88 24.89 7.88 -6.14
C ASN A 88 26.18 8.48 -6.70
N LYS A 89 27.31 7.79 -6.59
CA LYS A 89 28.58 8.22 -7.21
C LYS A 89 28.48 8.26 -8.73
N LYS A 90 27.80 7.31 -9.36
CA LYS A 90 27.61 7.25 -10.81
C LYS A 90 26.70 8.39 -11.32
N LEU A 91 25.58 8.65 -10.63
CA LEU A 91 24.69 9.78 -10.92
C LEU A 91 25.41 11.13 -10.80
N SER A 92 26.21 11.30 -9.75
CA SER A 92 26.99 12.54 -9.54
C SER A 92 28.02 12.79 -10.65
N ARG A 93 28.63 11.73 -11.21
CA ARG A 93 29.55 11.84 -12.36
C ARG A 93 28.84 12.29 -13.63
N ILE A 94 27.75 11.62 -14.00
CA ILE A 94 26.93 11.97 -15.19
C ILE A 94 26.49 13.43 -15.11
N GLN A 95 26.07 13.87 -13.92
CA GLN A 95 25.67 15.25 -13.70
C GLN A 95 26.84 16.25 -13.86
N THR A 96 27.99 15.95 -13.26
CA THR A 96 29.19 16.81 -13.34
C THR A 96 29.62 16.98 -14.79
N GLU A 97 29.60 15.90 -15.57
CA GLU A 97 29.90 15.91 -17.00
C GLU A 97 28.88 16.74 -17.79
N TYR A 98 27.57 16.58 -17.54
CA TYR A 98 26.54 17.40 -18.18
C TYR A 98 26.74 18.90 -17.92
N PHE A 99 26.99 19.32 -16.67
CA PHE A 99 27.21 20.73 -16.35
C PHE A 99 28.51 21.28 -16.93
N TYR A 100 29.58 20.47 -16.96
CA TYR A 100 30.84 20.85 -17.58
C TYR A 100 30.68 21.04 -19.10
N LEU A 101 30.07 20.07 -19.79
CA LEU A 101 29.83 20.12 -21.22
C LEU A 101 28.89 21.27 -21.59
N LYS A 102 27.85 21.51 -20.79
CA LYS A 102 26.95 22.65 -20.95
C LYS A 102 27.64 24.00 -20.76
N LYS A 103 28.52 24.12 -19.76
CA LYS A 103 29.34 25.33 -19.54
C LYS A 103 30.29 25.55 -20.71
N LYS A 104 30.89 24.49 -21.24
CA LYS A 104 31.75 24.54 -22.44
C LYS A 104 30.96 24.97 -23.68
N LEU A 105 29.77 24.39 -23.90
CA LEU A 105 28.87 24.78 -24.99
C LEU A 105 28.47 26.27 -24.90
N LYS A 106 28.24 26.77 -23.68
CA LYS A 106 27.96 28.19 -23.41
C LYS A 106 29.21 29.09 -23.52
N ALA A 107 30.42 28.55 -23.43
CA ALA A 107 31.65 29.32 -23.64
C ALA A 107 31.99 29.47 -25.12
N GLU A 108 31.62 28.49 -25.96
CA GLU A 108 31.69 28.57 -27.43
C GLU A 108 30.67 29.58 -28.04
N LEU A 109 29.86 30.23 -27.19
CA LEU A 109 28.84 31.23 -27.49
C LEU A 109 29.40 32.53 -28.09
N THR A 110 30.72 32.73 -28.04
CA THR A 110 31.36 33.91 -28.64
C THR A 110 31.53 33.82 -30.16
N SER A 111 31.16 32.70 -30.82
CA SER A 111 31.38 32.52 -32.27
C SER A 111 30.34 31.75 -33.10
N LYS A 112 29.20 31.25 -32.54
CA LYS A 112 28.24 30.37 -33.25
C LYS A 112 26.77 30.86 -33.24
N THR A 113 25.96 30.37 -34.19
CA THR A 113 24.54 30.75 -34.37
C THR A 113 23.59 30.09 -33.35
N LYS A 114 22.44 30.72 -33.11
CA LYS A 114 21.42 30.28 -32.13
C LYS A 114 20.82 28.89 -32.43
N GLU A 115 20.69 28.54 -33.70
CA GLU A 115 20.15 27.27 -34.17
C GLU A 115 21.10 26.10 -33.88
N GLU A 116 22.41 26.29 -34.12
CA GLU A 116 23.44 25.30 -33.82
C GLU A 116 23.58 25.05 -32.31
N LEU A 117 23.34 26.07 -31.48
CA LEU A 117 23.32 25.94 -30.03
C LEU A 117 22.13 25.11 -29.54
N THR A 118 20.97 25.27 -30.18
CA THR A 118 19.74 24.56 -29.81
C THR A 118 19.87 23.08 -30.13
N SER A 119 20.33 22.73 -31.34
CA SER A 119 20.53 21.33 -31.74
C SER A 119 21.59 20.61 -30.89
N LYS A 120 22.72 21.27 -30.57
CA LYS A 120 23.75 20.67 -29.69
C LYS A 120 23.30 20.53 -28.24
N THR A 121 22.45 21.44 -27.76
CA THR A 121 21.88 21.33 -26.41
C THR A 121 20.87 20.19 -26.34
N GLU A 122 20.07 19.98 -27.39
CA GLU A 122 19.16 18.84 -27.52
C GLU A 122 19.91 17.51 -27.58
N GLU A 123 20.97 17.42 -28.39
CA GLU A 123 21.79 16.23 -28.50
C GLU A 123 22.43 15.86 -27.15
N LEU A 124 23.06 16.84 -26.47
CA LEU A 124 23.64 16.66 -25.14
C LEU A 124 22.59 16.20 -24.11
N THR A 125 21.39 16.77 -24.16
CA THR A 125 20.27 16.42 -23.27
C THR A 125 19.80 14.99 -23.53
N SER A 126 19.66 14.59 -24.79
CA SER A 126 19.27 13.23 -25.17
C SER A 126 20.29 12.17 -24.75
N LYS A 127 21.60 12.46 -24.92
CA LYS A 127 22.70 11.58 -24.51
C LYS A 127 22.72 11.39 -23.00
N THR A 128 22.54 12.47 -22.26
CA THR A 128 22.50 12.45 -20.79
C THR A 128 21.33 11.62 -20.26
N LYS A 129 20.14 11.72 -20.88
CA LYS A 129 19.00 10.87 -20.55
C LYS A 129 19.30 9.38 -20.74
N LYS A 130 19.90 9.00 -21.87
CA LYS A 130 20.30 7.61 -22.14
C LYS A 130 21.32 7.07 -21.13
N GLU A 131 22.29 7.89 -20.71
CA GLU A 131 23.27 7.50 -19.70
C GLU A 131 22.65 7.33 -18.30
N LEU A 132 21.67 8.17 -17.96
CA LEU A 132 20.87 8.03 -16.74
C LEU A 132 20.05 6.73 -16.76
N ASP A 133 19.36 6.44 -17.86
CA ASP A 133 18.58 5.21 -18.04
C ASP A 133 19.49 3.96 -17.89
N ALA A 134 20.67 3.97 -18.52
CA ALA A 134 21.62 2.87 -18.43
C ALA A 134 22.21 2.70 -17.01
N ALA A 135 22.50 3.79 -16.31
CA ALA A 135 22.97 3.74 -14.92
C ALA A 135 21.90 3.17 -13.98
N PHE A 136 20.65 3.47 -14.28
CA PHE A 136 19.48 3.02 -13.53
C PHE A 136 19.17 1.54 -13.73
N GLU A 137 19.15 1.06 -14.98
CA GLU A 137 18.95 -0.36 -15.26
C GLU A 137 20.07 -1.23 -14.69
N GLN A 138 21.31 -0.73 -14.70
CA GLN A 138 22.41 -1.39 -14.01
C GLN A 138 22.18 -1.46 -12.49
N PHE A 139 21.69 -0.37 -11.88
CA PHE A 139 21.39 -0.34 -10.46
C PHE A 139 20.27 -1.30 -10.06
N LYS A 140 19.19 -1.40 -10.86
CA LYS A 140 18.15 -2.41 -10.65
C LYS A 140 18.74 -3.82 -10.67
N LYS A 141 19.60 -4.11 -11.64
CA LYS A 141 20.30 -5.40 -11.75
C LYS A 141 21.18 -5.71 -10.53
N ASP A 142 21.90 -4.71 -10.04
CA ASP A 142 22.82 -4.83 -8.91
C ASP A 142 22.11 -4.89 -7.54
N THR A 143 20.89 -4.35 -7.44
CA THR A 143 20.09 -4.37 -6.21
C THR A 143 19.12 -5.55 -6.14
N LEU A 144 18.54 -6.02 -7.24
CA LEU A 144 17.64 -7.18 -7.28
C LEU A 144 18.38 -8.54 -7.19
N SER A 145 19.71 -8.53 -7.10
CA SER A 145 20.53 -9.74 -7.06
C SER A 145 20.81 -10.21 -5.63
N THR A 146 19.77 -10.40 -4.81
CA THR A 146 19.86 -11.24 -3.62
C THR A 146 18.97 -12.47 -3.80
N GLU A 147 19.52 -13.65 -3.52
CA GLU A 147 18.81 -14.94 -3.58
C GLU A 147 17.43 -14.97 -2.87
N PRO A 148 17.22 -14.26 -1.74
CA PRO A 148 15.92 -14.21 -1.06
C PRO A 148 14.84 -13.47 -1.86
N GLU A 149 15.17 -12.34 -2.49
CA GLU A 149 14.19 -11.55 -3.25
C GLU A 149 13.77 -12.25 -4.54
N LYS A 150 14.68 -13.00 -5.18
CA LYS A 150 14.32 -13.89 -6.30
C LYS A 150 13.34 -14.98 -5.87
N LYS A 151 13.55 -15.58 -4.69
CA LYS A 151 12.63 -16.58 -4.13
C LYS A 151 11.26 -15.99 -3.80
N VAL A 152 11.20 -14.76 -3.28
CA VAL A 152 9.93 -14.05 -3.05
C VAL A 152 9.20 -13.77 -4.37
N ALA A 153 9.90 -13.28 -5.40
CA ALA A 153 9.32 -12.99 -6.70
C ALA A 153 8.82 -14.26 -7.43
N GLU A 154 9.58 -15.36 -7.34
CA GLU A 154 9.16 -16.65 -7.87
C GLU A 154 7.90 -17.18 -7.14
N ALA A 155 7.83 -17.05 -5.82
CA ALA A 155 6.66 -17.41 -5.04
C ALA A 155 5.43 -16.55 -5.39
N GLN A 156 5.60 -15.23 -5.58
CA GLN A 156 4.53 -14.34 -6.03
C GLN A 156 3.98 -14.75 -7.41
N LYS A 157 4.87 -15.13 -8.34
CA LYS A 157 4.45 -15.63 -9.66
C LYS A 157 3.62 -16.91 -9.55
N LYS A 158 3.99 -17.82 -8.64
CA LYS A 158 3.24 -19.06 -8.39
C LYS A 158 1.85 -18.79 -7.79
N VAL A 159 1.70 -17.79 -6.92
CA VAL A 159 0.40 -17.34 -6.40
C VAL A 159 -0.48 -16.84 -7.54
N ALA A 160 0.03 -15.92 -8.37
CA ALA A 160 -0.72 -15.36 -9.49
C ALA A 160 -1.15 -16.42 -10.52
N GLU A 161 -0.32 -17.44 -10.77
CA GLU A 161 -0.69 -18.56 -11.63
C GLU A 161 -1.82 -19.42 -11.03
N ALA A 162 -1.80 -19.65 -9.72
CA ALA A 162 -2.85 -20.38 -9.01
C ALA A 162 -4.18 -19.59 -8.97
N GLU A 163 -4.12 -18.28 -8.72
CA GLU A 163 -5.30 -17.40 -8.74
C GLU A 163 -5.98 -17.43 -10.11
N LYS A 164 -5.18 -17.33 -11.18
CA LYS A 164 -5.68 -17.44 -12.55
C LYS A 164 -6.35 -18.80 -12.81
N LYS A 165 -5.74 -19.91 -12.36
CA LYS A 165 -6.36 -21.24 -12.50
C LYS A 165 -7.70 -21.35 -11.76
N ALA A 166 -7.80 -20.76 -10.57
CA ALA A 166 -9.05 -20.72 -9.81
C ALA A 166 -10.11 -19.85 -10.51
N GLU A 167 -9.72 -18.72 -11.09
CA GLU A 167 -10.62 -17.85 -11.87
C GLU A 167 -11.10 -18.52 -13.17
N ASP A 168 -10.19 -19.15 -13.91
CA ASP A 168 -10.51 -19.90 -15.12
C ASP A 168 -11.48 -21.06 -14.80
N GLN A 169 -11.24 -21.81 -13.71
CA GLN A 169 -12.15 -22.87 -13.26
C GLN A 169 -13.51 -22.31 -12.82
N LYS A 170 -13.54 -21.17 -12.14
CA LYS A 170 -14.78 -20.50 -11.71
C LYS A 170 -15.62 -20.06 -12.90
N GLU A 171 -14.99 -19.54 -13.96
CA GLU A 171 -15.65 -19.17 -15.20
C GLU A 171 -16.17 -20.40 -15.95
N GLU A 172 -15.39 -21.49 -16.01
CA GLU A 172 -15.80 -22.75 -16.61
C GLU A 172 -17.01 -23.36 -15.90
N ASP A 173 -17.00 -23.40 -14.57
CA ASP A 173 -18.12 -23.88 -13.77
C ASP A 173 -19.37 -23.01 -13.97
N ARG A 174 -19.22 -21.69 -14.05
CA ARG A 174 -20.35 -20.78 -14.33
C ARG A 174 -20.98 -21.04 -15.69
N ARG A 175 -20.19 -21.43 -16.69
CA ARG A 175 -20.66 -21.73 -18.05
C ARG A 175 -21.30 -23.11 -18.14
N ASN A 176 -20.70 -24.12 -17.52
CA ASN A 176 -21.18 -25.51 -17.58
C ASN A 176 -22.36 -25.76 -16.63
N TYR A 177 -22.43 -25.03 -15.51
CA TYR A 177 -23.44 -25.21 -14.46
C TYR A 177 -24.09 -23.87 -14.04
N PRO A 178 -24.85 -23.20 -14.91
CA PRO A 178 -25.37 -21.85 -14.65
C PRO A 178 -26.40 -21.75 -13.51
N THR A 179 -26.97 -22.88 -13.07
CA THR A 179 -27.98 -22.95 -12.00
C THR A 179 -27.43 -23.51 -10.68
N ILE A 180 -26.13 -23.80 -10.59
CA ILE A 180 -25.52 -24.39 -9.39
C ILE A 180 -25.40 -23.36 -8.26
N THR A 181 -25.77 -23.76 -7.05
CA THR A 181 -25.69 -22.92 -5.84
C THR A 181 -24.52 -23.28 -4.92
N TYR A 182 -23.80 -24.37 -5.23
CA TYR A 182 -22.66 -24.88 -4.46
C TYR A 182 -21.40 -24.88 -5.33
N LYS A 183 -20.22 -24.84 -4.70
CA LYS A 183 -18.94 -24.91 -5.43
C LYS A 183 -18.69 -26.32 -5.93
N THR A 184 -18.09 -26.44 -7.11
CA THR A 184 -17.57 -27.73 -7.58
C THR A 184 -16.34 -28.12 -6.78
N LEU A 185 -16.02 -29.42 -6.76
CA LEU A 185 -14.83 -29.91 -6.09
C LEU A 185 -13.56 -29.40 -6.79
N GLU A 186 -13.61 -29.22 -8.11
CA GLU A 186 -12.55 -28.63 -8.94
C GLU A 186 -12.24 -27.18 -8.52
N LEU A 187 -13.27 -26.35 -8.36
CA LEU A 187 -13.11 -24.97 -7.91
C LEU A 187 -12.63 -24.91 -6.45
N GLU A 188 -13.14 -25.79 -5.59
CA GLU A 188 -12.68 -25.87 -4.20
C GLU A 188 -11.20 -26.27 -4.11
N ILE A 189 -10.75 -27.24 -4.92
CA ILE A 189 -9.33 -27.61 -5.03
C ILE A 189 -8.49 -26.44 -5.54
N ALA A 190 -8.95 -25.72 -6.57
CA ALA A 190 -8.22 -24.61 -7.17
C ALA A 190 -8.10 -23.41 -6.20
N GLU A 191 -9.19 -23.02 -5.53
CA GLU A 191 -9.16 -21.98 -4.50
C GLU A 191 -8.29 -22.38 -3.30
N PHE A 192 -8.24 -23.67 -2.96
CA PHE A 192 -7.40 -24.14 -1.88
C PHE A 192 -5.91 -24.16 -2.25
N ASP A 193 -5.56 -24.46 -3.50
CA ASP A 193 -4.19 -24.36 -4.00
C ASP A 193 -3.66 -22.92 -3.91
N VAL A 194 -4.51 -21.91 -4.15
CA VAL A 194 -4.17 -20.49 -3.91
C VAL A 194 -3.76 -20.26 -2.45
N LYS A 195 -4.56 -20.74 -1.49
CA LYS A 195 -4.26 -20.59 -0.05
C LYS A 195 -2.93 -21.25 0.35
N VAL A 196 -2.58 -22.38 -0.26
CA VAL A 196 -1.28 -23.05 -0.06
C VAL A 196 -0.15 -22.16 -0.59
N LYS A 197 -0.30 -21.61 -1.81
CA LYS A 197 0.72 -20.75 -2.42
C LYS A 197 0.91 -19.42 -1.69
N GLU A 198 -0.16 -18.85 -1.15
CA GLU A 198 -0.09 -17.65 -0.30
C GLU A 198 0.70 -17.92 1.00
N ALA A 199 0.46 -19.06 1.65
CA ALA A 199 1.20 -19.45 2.84
C ALA A 199 2.69 -19.73 2.55
N GLU A 200 3.00 -20.39 1.42
CA GLU A 200 4.37 -20.59 0.97
C GLU A 200 5.07 -19.24 0.70
N LEU A 201 4.37 -18.27 0.13
CA LEU A 201 4.88 -16.91 -0.07
C LEU A 201 5.16 -16.20 1.25
N GLU A 202 4.28 -16.33 2.24
CA GLU A 202 4.46 -15.76 3.57
C GLU A 202 5.67 -16.36 4.29
N LEU A 203 5.85 -17.69 4.22
CA LEU A 203 7.03 -18.37 4.74
C LEU A 203 8.33 -17.85 4.10
N VAL A 204 8.35 -17.64 2.78
CA VAL A 204 9.50 -17.10 2.07
C VAL A 204 9.79 -15.64 2.48
N LYS A 205 8.75 -14.83 2.71
CA LYS A 205 8.89 -13.45 3.21
C LYS A 205 9.43 -13.41 4.65
N VAL A 206 8.94 -14.27 5.55
CA VAL A 206 9.40 -14.36 6.94
C VAL A 206 10.87 -14.78 6.97
N LYS A 207 11.25 -15.81 6.20
CA LYS A 207 12.66 -16.26 6.07
C LYS A 207 13.58 -15.19 5.46
N ALA A 208 13.06 -14.31 4.59
CA ALA A 208 13.84 -13.24 3.97
C ALA A 208 14.03 -12.00 4.88
N ASN A 209 13.08 -11.71 5.77
CA ASN A 209 13.08 -10.48 6.58
C ASN A 209 13.55 -10.69 8.02
N GLU A 210 13.30 -11.86 8.62
CA GLU A 210 13.54 -12.11 10.05
C GLU A 210 14.21 -13.49 10.30
N PRO A 211 15.41 -13.78 9.73
CA PRO A 211 16.03 -15.11 9.82
C PRO A 211 16.45 -15.54 11.24
N ARG A 212 16.29 -14.68 12.26
CA ARG A 212 16.64 -14.94 13.66
C ARG A 212 15.44 -15.22 14.56
N ASP A 213 14.21 -15.06 14.06
CA ASP A 213 12.98 -15.30 14.83
C ASP A 213 12.47 -16.73 14.56
N GLU A 214 13.12 -17.70 15.21
CA GLU A 214 12.83 -19.13 15.02
C GLU A 214 11.38 -19.50 15.34
N GLN A 215 10.72 -18.77 16.23
CA GLN A 215 9.33 -19.04 16.60
C GLN A 215 8.36 -18.69 15.47
N LYS A 216 8.53 -17.53 14.84
CA LYS A 216 7.70 -17.13 13.69
C LYS A 216 7.93 -18.02 12.47
N ILE A 217 9.18 -18.44 12.23
CA ILE A 217 9.48 -19.38 11.14
C ILE A 217 8.77 -20.71 11.37
N LYS A 218 8.85 -21.29 12.58
CA LYS A 218 8.16 -22.54 12.94
C LYS A 218 6.64 -22.42 12.79
N GLN A 219 6.06 -21.27 13.16
CA GLN A 219 4.63 -21.03 12.99
C GLN A 219 4.23 -20.99 11.51
N ALA A 220 4.99 -20.28 10.68
CA ALA A 220 4.73 -20.20 9.24
C ALA A 220 4.95 -21.56 8.55
N GLU A 221 5.92 -22.36 8.98
CA GLU A 221 6.13 -23.74 8.49
C GLU A 221 4.95 -24.65 8.84
N ALA A 222 4.45 -24.58 10.08
CA ALA A 222 3.28 -25.36 10.51
C ALA A 222 2.01 -24.96 9.74
N GLU A 223 1.84 -23.68 9.41
CA GLU A 223 0.69 -23.21 8.62
C GLU A 223 0.73 -23.74 7.18
N VAL A 224 1.92 -23.74 6.55
CA VAL A 224 2.10 -24.34 5.21
C VAL A 224 1.80 -25.84 5.24
N GLU A 225 2.31 -26.57 6.25
CA GLU A 225 2.06 -28.01 6.40
C GLU A 225 0.57 -28.33 6.58
N SER A 226 -0.13 -27.57 7.44
CA SER A 226 -1.56 -27.73 7.67
C SER A 226 -2.37 -27.52 6.38
N LYS A 227 -2.06 -26.48 5.60
CA LYS A 227 -2.76 -26.21 4.33
C LYS A 227 -2.42 -27.28 3.29
N GLN A 228 -1.17 -27.72 3.18
CA GLN A 228 -0.81 -28.81 2.25
C GLN A 228 -1.52 -30.13 2.58
N ALA A 229 -1.73 -30.45 3.86
CA ALA A 229 -2.49 -31.62 4.29
C ALA A 229 -3.96 -31.55 3.86
N GLU A 230 -4.60 -30.38 3.99
CA GLU A 230 -5.98 -30.17 3.57
C GLU A 230 -6.13 -30.21 2.03
N ALA A 231 -5.18 -29.63 1.28
CA ALA A 231 -5.14 -29.75 -0.18
C ALA A 231 -5.01 -31.22 -0.64
N THR A 232 -4.22 -32.02 0.08
CA THR A 232 -4.05 -33.45 -0.20
C THR A 232 -5.33 -34.22 0.07
N ARG A 233 -6.07 -33.87 1.14
CA ARG A 233 -7.38 -34.45 1.44
C ARG A 233 -8.39 -34.17 0.31
N LEU A 234 -8.45 -32.94 -0.19
CA LEU A 234 -9.36 -32.58 -1.30
C LEU A 234 -9.03 -33.35 -2.59
N LYS A 235 -7.73 -33.51 -2.91
CA LYS A 235 -7.30 -34.34 -4.05
C LYS A 235 -7.70 -35.80 -3.90
N LYS A 236 -7.55 -36.37 -2.69
CA LYS A 236 -7.98 -37.74 -2.42
C LYS A 236 -9.49 -37.93 -2.59
N ILE A 237 -10.30 -36.97 -2.11
CA ILE A 237 -11.76 -36.98 -2.32
C ILE A 237 -12.10 -37.00 -3.81
N LYS A 238 -11.36 -36.25 -4.64
CA LYS A 238 -11.54 -36.27 -6.09
C LYS A 238 -11.24 -37.64 -6.69
N THR A 239 -10.09 -38.22 -6.36
CA THR A 239 -9.69 -39.55 -6.86
C THR A 239 -10.68 -40.64 -6.45
N ASP A 240 -11.08 -40.68 -5.17
CA ASP A 240 -12.05 -41.66 -4.66
C ASP A 240 -13.40 -41.54 -5.39
N ARG A 241 -13.81 -40.32 -5.77
CA ARG A 241 -15.06 -40.07 -6.52
C ARG A 241 -14.95 -40.51 -7.97
N GLU A 242 -13.82 -40.28 -8.63
CA GLU A 242 -13.56 -40.74 -10.01
C GLU A 242 -13.54 -42.28 -10.08
N GLU A 243 -12.89 -42.94 -9.12
CA GLU A 243 -12.89 -44.41 -9.02
C GLU A 243 -14.30 -44.98 -8.80
N ALA A 244 -15.09 -44.35 -7.94
CA ALA A 244 -16.48 -44.74 -7.71
C ALA A 244 -17.37 -44.56 -8.95
N GLU A 245 -17.13 -43.51 -9.74
CA GLU A 245 -17.87 -43.26 -10.99
C GLU A 245 -17.52 -44.28 -12.09
N GLU A 246 -16.23 -44.61 -12.24
CA GLU A 246 -15.76 -45.68 -13.14
C GLU A 246 -16.32 -47.04 -12.76
N GLU A 247 -16.33 -47.39 -11.47
CA GLU A 247 -16.92 -48.63 -11.01
C GLU A 247 -18.45 -48.67 -11.27
N ALA A 248 -19.14 -47.55 -11.07
CA ALA A 248 -20.56 -47.44 -11.38
C ALA A 248 -20.85 -47.62 -12.88
N LYS A 249 -20.03 -47.04 -13.76
CA LYS A 249 -20.12 -47.25 -15.22
C LYS A 249 -19.93 -48.71 -15.60
N ARG A 250 -18.89 -49.37 -15.09
CA ARG A 250 -18.65 -50.82 -15.32
C ARG A 250 -19.82 -51.69 -14.86
N ARG A 251 -20.43 -51.37 -13.72
CA ARG A 251 -21.62 -52.07 -13.20
C ARG A 251 -22.87 -51.82 -14.05
N ALA A 252 -22.99 -50.67 -14.71
CA ALA A 252 -24.08 -50.36 -15.64
C ALA A 252 -23.92 -51.11 -16.97
N ASP A 253 -22.72 -51.11 -17.55
CA ASP A 253 -22.42 -51.83 -18.81
C ASP A 253 -22.59 -53.35 -18.67
N ALA A 254 -22.20 -53.91 -17.51
CA ALA A 254 -22.41 -55.32 -17.19
C ALA A 254 -23.91 -55.70 -17.10
N LYS A 255 -24.79 -54.76 -16.72
CA LYS A 255 -26.24 -54.96 -16.72
C LYS A 255 -26.86 -54.86 -18.12
N GLU A 256 -26.22 -54.14 -19.05
CA GLU A 256 -26.69 -53.99 -20.42
C GLU A 256 -26.32 -55.18 -21.32
N GLN A 257 -25.15 -55.82 -21.07
CA GLN A 257 -24.72 -57.05 -21.76
C GLN A 257 -25.48 -58.33 -21.32
N GLY A 258 -26.33 -58.25 -20.30
CA GLY A 258 -27.17 -59.36 -19.82
C GLY A 258 -28.53 -59.52 -20.54
N LYS A 259 -28.84 -58.71 -21.55
CA LYS A 259 -30.06 -58.86 -22.37
C LYS A 259 -29.78 -59.64 -23.67
N PRO A 260 -30.45 -60.78 -23.96
CA PRO A 260 -30.23 -61.51 -25.20
C PRO A 260 -30.84 -60.78 -26.40
N LYS A 261 -30.12 -60.82 -27.54
CA LYS A 261 -30.50 -60.23 -28.84
C LYS A 261 -31.53 -61.12 -29.56
N PRO A 262 -32.47 -60.57 -30.38
CA PRO A 262 -33.57 -61.32 -30.99
C PRO A 262 -33.13 -62.08 -32.26
N ALA A 263 -33.71 -63.26 -32.50
CA ALA A 263 -33.61 -64.00 -33.76
C ALA A 263 -34.98 -64.09 -34.47
N GLU A 264 -34.96 -64.04 -35.81
CA GLU A 264 -36.09 -63.89 -36.75
C GLU A 264 -37.01 -65.13 -36.96
N GLN A 265 -38.33 -64.86 -37.06
CA GLN A 265 -39.44 -65.38 -37.95
C GLN A 265 -39.67 -66.90 -38.21
N PRO A 266 -40.86 -67.41 -38.68
CA PRO A 266 -42.03 -66.76 -39.35
C PRO A 266 -43.48 -67.21 -38.93
N GLN A 267 -44.53 -66.54 -39.47
CA GLN A 267 -45.98 -66.94 -39.50
C GLN A 267 -46.30 -67.84 -40.74
N PRO A 268 -47.51 -68.48 -40.99
CA PRO A 268 -48.88 -68.31 -40.43
C PRO A 268 -49.77 -69.60 -40.21
N ALA A 269 -50.96 -69.43 -39.58
CA ALA A 269 -52.33 -70.08 -39.64
C ALA A 269 -52.57 -71.56 -40.10
N PRO A 270 -53.70 -72.28 -39.76
CA PRO A 270 -55.07 -71.80 -39.46
C PRO A 270 -55.87 -72.51 -38.32
N ALA A 271 -57.10 -72.02 -38.07
CA ALA A 271 -58.10 -72.46 -37.07
C ALA A 271 -58.94 -73.71 -37.48
N PRO A 272 -59.83 -74.27 -36.62
CA PRO A 272 -61.19 -73.72 -36.43
C PRO A 272 -61.80 -73.79 -35.00
N GLN A 273 -62.82 -72.93 -34.82
CA GLN A 273 -63.87 -72.77 -33.78
C GLN A 273 -64.99 -73.85 -33.87
N PRO A 274 -66.15 -73.85 -33.13
CA PRO A 274 -66.86 -72.83 -32.29
C PRO A 274 -67.39 -73.40 -30.93
N GLU A 275 -68.00 -72.68 -29.96
CA GLU A 275 -69.30 -71.97 -29.99
C GLU A 275 -69.44 -70.88 -28.90
N LYS A 276 -70.24 -69.87 -29.26
CA LYS A 276 -70.72 -68.64 -28.59
C LYS A 276 -72.23 -68.84 -28.25
N PRO A 277 -73.06 -67.87 -27.73
CA PRO A 277 -72.94 -66.39 -27.67
C PRO A 277 -73.34 -65.75 -26.30
N LYS A 278 -72.89 -64.52 -25.92
CA LYS A 278 -73.30 -63.11 -26.29
C LYS A 278 -74.70 -62.73 -25.70
N PRO A 279 -75.12 -61.44 -25.50
CA PRO A 279 -74.51 -60.17 -25.93
C PRO A 279 -74.64 -58.99 -24.89
N GLU A 280 -74.32 -57.70 -25.10
CA GLU A 280 -73.97 -56.87 -26.25
C GLU A 280 -73.30 -55.53 -25.81
N LYS A 281 -72.64 -54.88 -26.76
CA LYS A 281 -71.98 -53.54 -26.80
C LYS A 281 -72.78 -52.68 -27.83
N PRO A 282 -72.54 -51.37 -28.14
CA PRO A 282 -71.23 -50.90 -28.66
C PRO A 282 -70.87 -49.39 -28.50
N ALA A 283 -69.64 -49.09 -28.94
CA ALA A 283 -68.95 -47.80 -29.11
C ALA A 283 -69.34 -47.11 -30.47
N PRO A 284 -68.65 -46.10 -31.09
CA PRO A 284 -67.18 -45.94 -31.27
C PRO A 284 -66.62 -44.48 -31.39
N ALA A 285 -65.31 -44.34 -31.66
CA ALA A 285 -64.57 -43.12 -32.08
C ALA A 285 -64.21 -43.18 -33.59
N PRO A 286 -63.87 -42.08 -34.32
CA PRO A 286 -62.46 -41.83 -34.75
C PRO A 286 -62.06 -40.36 -35.10
N ALA A 287 -60.76 -40.10 -35.40
CA ALA A 287 -60.10 -38.85 -35.92
C ALA A 287 -60.23 -38.68 -37.48
N PRO A 288 -59.63 -37.71 -38.27
CA PRO A 288 -58.84 -36.45 -38.07
C PRO A 288 -59.24 -35.20 -38.97
N LYS A 289 -58.45 -34.09 -38.96
CA LYS A 289 -58.33 -32.79 -39.75
C LYS A 289 -59.23 -32.49 -41.01
N PRO A 290 -59.69 -31.23 -41.30
CA PRO A 290 -58.92 -30.23 -42.11
C PRO A 290 -59.20 -28.70 -41.83
N GLU A 291 -58.69 -27.83 -42.72
CA GLU A 291 -58.52 -26.36 -42.72
C GLU A 291 -59.79 -25.47 -42.96
N ASN A 292 -59.67 -24.17 -42.58
CA ASN A 292 -60.37 -22.88 -42.90
C ASN A 292 -61.53 -22.83 -43.94
N PRO A 293 -62.50 -21.87 -43.89
CA PRO A 293 -62.30 -20.41 -43.66
C PRO A 293 -63.43 -19.64 -42.91
N ALA A 294 -63.23 -18.32 -42.82
CA ALA A 294 -64.00 -17.22 -42.22
C ALA A 294 -65.53 -17.19 -42.45
N GLU A 295 -66.28 -16.71 -41.44
CA GLU A 295 -66.99 -15.41 -41.43
C GLU A 295 -67.71 -15.16 -40.09
N GLN A 296 -67.64 -13.91 -39.59
CA GLN A 296 -68.44 -13.33 -38.49
C GLN A 296 -69.92 -13.17 -38.93
N PRO A 297 -70.93 -12.80 -38.06
CA PRO A 297 -70.84 -12.25 -36.70
C PRO A 297 -71.88 -12.74 -35.65
N LYS A 298 -71.58 -12.40 -34.38
CA LYS A 298 -72.45 -12.12 -33.21
C LYS A 298 -73.53 -13.13 -32.75
N ALA A 299 -73.32 -13.70 -31.56
CA ALA A 299 -74.19 -13.50 -30.38
C ALA A 299 -73.52 -14.04 -29.09
N GLU A 300 -73.47 -13.16 -28.09
CA GLU A 300 -73.50 -13.32 -26.62
C GLU A 300 -72.82 -14.49 -25.87
N LYS A 301 -72.02 -14.10 -24.87
CA LYS A 301 -71.40 -14.90 -23.79
C LYS A 301 -72.44 -15.55 -22.85
N PRO A 302 -72.12 -16.72 -22.25
CA PRO A 302 -72.60 -17.08 -20.93
C PRO A 302 -71.54 -16.86 -19.81
N ALA A 303 -72.01 -16.12 -18.82
CA ALA A 303 -71.66 -15.82 -17.43
C ALA A 303 -70.44 -16.38 -16.64
N ASP A 304 -69.65 -17.38 -17.05
CA ASP A 304 -68.69 -18.00 -16.09
C ASP A 304 -67.19 -17.70 -16.31
N GLN A 305 -66.86 -16.74 -17.19
CA GLN A 305 -65.48 -16.26 -17.38
C GLN A 305 -65.30 -14.77 -17.07
N GLN A 306 -66.22 -14.17 -16.31
CA GLN A 306 -66.14 -12.76 -15.88
C GLN A 306 -65.99 -12.60 -14.35
N ALA A 307 -66.00 -13.71 -13.59
CA ALA A 307 -65.86 -13.70 -12.13
C ALA A 307 -64.39 -13.78 -11.65
N GLU A 308 -63.47 -14.36 -12.42
CA GLU A 308 -62.04 -14.43 -12.04
C GLU A 308 -61.23 -13.19 -12.44
N GLU A 309 -61.62 -12.48 -13.51
CA GLU A 309 -60.95 -11.23 -13.92
C GLU A 309 -61.35 -9.99 -13.06
N ASP A 310 -62.45 -10.06 -12.31
CA ASP A 310 -62.88 -9.00 -11.37
C ASP A 310 -62.25 -9.12 -9.96
N TYR A 311 -61.65 -10.27 -9.62
CA TYR A 311 -60.91 -10.43 -8.35
C TYR A 311 -59.49 -9.86 -8.43
N ALA A 312 -58.87 -9.87 -9.62
CA ALA A 312 -57.52 -9.33 -9.83
C ALA A 312 -57.48 -7.80 -10.01
N ARG A 313 -58.55 -7.15 -10.48
CA ARG A 313 -58.56 -5.69 -10.71
C ARG A 313 -58.93 -4.85 -9.47
N ARG A 314 -59.59 -5.46 -8.48
CA ARG A 314 -60.09 -4.76 -7.28
C ARG A 314 -59.00 -4.53 -6.22
N SER A 315 -57.90 -5.29 -6.24
CA SER A 315 -56.77 -5.13 -5.30
C SER A 315 -55.77 -4.02 -5.69
N GLU A 316 -55.66 -3.67 -6.98
CA GLU A 316 -54.72 -2.63 -7.43
C GLU A 316 -55.29 -1.20 -7.36
N GLU A 317 -56.60 -1.02 -7.52
CA GLU A 317 -57.24 0.31 -7.39
C GLU A 317 -57.45 0.75 -5.93
N GLU A 318 -57.51 -0.18 -4.98
CA GLU A 318 -57.59 0.11 -3.53
C GLU A 318 -56.22 0.51 -2.95
N TYR A 319 -55.12 -0.05 -3.50
CA TYR A 319 -53.75 0.29 -3.10
C TYR A 319 -53.31 1.69 -3.60
N ASN A 320 -53.75 2.11 -4.80
CA ASN A 320 -53.37 3.40 -5.38
C ASN A 320 -54.25 4.60 -4.96
N ARG A 321 -55.42 4.39 -4.33
CA ARG A 321 -56.24 5.49 -3.77
C ARG A 321 -55.87 5.90 -2.34
N LEU A 322 -55.15 5.07 -1.59
CA LEU A 322 -54.80 5.37 -0.18
C LEU A 322 -53.57 6.28 -0.01
N THR A 323 -52.81 6.55 -1.06
CA THR A 323 -51.53 7.27 -1.01
C THR A 323 -51.56 8.74 -1.42
N GLN A 324 -52.73 9.34 -1.74
CA GLN A 324 -52.74 10.75 -2.19
C GLN A 324 -53.70 11.76 -1.53
N GLN A 325 -54.52 11.43 -0.52
CA GLN A 325 -55.36 12.49 0.10
C GLN A 325 -55.60 12.30 1.61
N GLN A 326 -54.74 12.84 2.47
CA GLN A 326 -55.16 13.44 3.75
C GLN A 326 -54.33 14.71 4.07
N PRO A 327 -54.98 15.86 4.38
CA PRO A 327 -54.34 17.08 4.89
C PRO A 327 -54.10 16.99 6.43
N PRO A 328 -53.35 17.94 7.05
CA PRO A 328 -52.39 17.66 8.10
C PRO A 328 -53.06 17.41 9.46
N LYS A 329 -52.67 16.31 10.13
CA LYS A 329 -53.03 16.06 11.54
C LYS A 329 -51.92 16.54 12.46
N THR A 330 -52.31 17.45 13.33
CA THR A 330 -51.63 17.88 14.54
C THR A 330 -51.07 16.71 15.34
N GLU A 331 -49.86 16.94 15.83
CA GLU A 331 -49.05 16.12 16.71
C GLU A 331 -49.83 15.65 17.95
N LYS A 332 -49.87 14.33 18.16
CA LYS A 332 -50.03 13.71 19.48
C LYS A 332 -48.97 12.61 19.57
N PRO A 333 -48.17 12.59 20.65
CA PRO A 333 -46.74 12.30 20.56
C PRO A 333 -46.47 10.85 20.16
N ALA A 334 -45.47 10.67 19.31
CA ALA A 334 -44.85 9.38 19.05
C ALA A 334 -44.63 8.67 20.39
N GLN A 335 -45.10 7.42 20.51
CA GLN A 335 -44.57 6.53 21.54
C GLN A 335 -43.04 6.53 21.38
N PRO A 336 -42.27 6.71 22.47
CA PRO A 336 -40.84 6.84 22.36
C PRO A 336 -40.30 5.57 21.72
N SER A 337 -39.81 5.67 20.48
CA SER A 337 -38.79 4.74 20.03
C SER A 337 -37.74 4.79 21.12
N THR A 338 -37.46 3.65 21.77
CA THR A 338 -36.48 3.59 22.85
C THR A 338 -35.25 4.35 22.36
N PRO A 339 -34.87 5.46 23.03
CA PRO A 339 -33.90 6.37 22.45
C PRO A 339 -32.63 5.56 22.24
N LYS A 340 -32.20 5.43 20.96
CA LYS A 340 -30.91 4.84 20.62
C LYS A 340 -29.91 5.74 21.34
N THR A 341 -29.39 5.29 22.48
CA THR A 341 -28.47 6.07 23.31
C THR A 341 -27.19 5.27 23.46
N GLY A 342 -26.07 5.98 23.42
CA GLY A 342 -24.74 5.39 23.48
C GLY A 342 -24.25 4.83 22.15
N TRP A 343 -23.26 3.95 22.25
CA TRP A 343 -22.60 3.34 21.10
C TRP A 343 -23.49 2.37 20.35
N LYS A 344 -23.52 2.51 19.02
CA LYS A 344 -24.23 1.61 18.09
C LYS A 344 -23.36 1.31 16.90
N GLN A 345 -23.38 0.05 16.47
CA GLN A 345 -22.71 -0.38 15.25
C GLN A 345 -23.74 -0.53 14.14
N GLU A 346 -23.53 0.16 13.01
CA GLU A 346 -24.39 0.13 11.84
C GLU A 346 -23.50 -0.03 10.60
N ASN A 347 -23.76 -1.04 9.75
CA ASN A 347 -22.96 -1.37 8.56
C ASN A 347 -21.44 -1.48 8.81
N GLY A 348 -21.06 -2.02 9.97
CA GLY A 348 -19.65 -2.19 10.36
C GLY A 348 -18.98 -0.93 10.93
N MET A 349 -19.66 0.22 10.92
CA MET A 349 -19.17 1.48 11.49
C MET A 349 -19.79 1.74 12.86
N TRP A 350 -19.02 2.34 13.77
CA TRP A 350 -19.51 2.73 15.09
C TRP A 350 -19.99 4.18 15.08
N TYR A 351 -21.13 4.41 15.72
CA TYR A 351 -21.77 5.70 15.91
C TYR A 351 -22.09 5.88 17.40
N PHE A 352 -22.20 7.13 17.83
CA PHE A 352 -22.66 7.45 19.18
C PHE A 352 -23.90 8.33 19.11
N TYR A 353 -24.96 7.93 19.80
CA TYR A 353 -26.20 8.69 19.90
C TYR A 353 -26.36 9.28 21.31
N ASN A 354 -26.62 10.58 21.36
CA ASN A 354 -26.86 11.33 22.59
C ASN A 354 -28.20 10.93 23.21
N THR A 355 -28.43 11.37 24.45
CA THR A 355 -29.67 11.09 25.20
C THR A 355 -30.94 11.62 24.53
N ASP A 356 -30.81 12.64 23.68
CA ASP A 356 -31.89 13.21 22.87
C ASP A 356 -32.11 12.48 21.53
N GLY A 357 -31.34 11.40 21.27
CA GLY A 357 -31.39 10.64 20.02
C GLY A 357 -30.59 11.26 18.86
N SER A 358 -29.95 12.43 19.06
CA SER A 358 -29.08 13.04 18.04
C SER A 358 -27.76 12.27 17.92
N MET A 359 -27.19 12.24 16.71
CA MET A 359 -25.90 11.59 16.45
C MET A 359 -24.75 12.53 16.80
N ALA A 360 -23.78 12.07 17.59
CA ALA A 360 -22.60 12.83 17.94
C ALA A 360 -21.62 12.95 16.77
N THR A 361 -20.96 14.11 16.66
CA THR A 361 -19.88 14.40 15.72
C THR A 361 -18.77 15.14 16.46
N GLY A 362 -17.54 15.09 15.94
CA GLY A 362 -16.36 15.68 16.57
C GLY A 362 -15.86 14.89 17.78
N TRP A 363 -15.20 15.59 18.70
CA TRP A 363 -14.65 15.00 19.92
C TRP A 363 -15.76 14.60 20.89
N LEU A 364 -15.73 13.35 21.34
CA LEU A 364 -16.65 12.79 22.33
C LEU A 364 -15.84 12.23 23.49
N GLN A 365 -16.16 12.64 24.72
CA GLN A 365 -15.68 11.97 25.92
C GLN A 365 -16.73 10.98 26.40
N ASN A 366 -16.35 9.71 26.50
CA ASN A 366 -17.23 8.65 27.01
C ASN A 366 -16.44 7.70 27.92
N ASN A 367 -16.93 7.49 29.14
CA ASN A 367 -16.31 6.60 30.14
C ASN A 367 -14.82 6.87 30.38
N GLY A 368 -14.43 8.15 30.44
CA GLY A 368 -13.05 8.55 30.70
C GLY A 368 -12.09 8.44 29.51
N SER A 369 -12.56 7.98 28.34
CA SER A 369 -11.80 7.97 27.10
C SER A 369 -12.33 9.01 26.11
N TRP A 370 -11.44 9.55 25.28
CA TRP A 370 -11.79 10.43 24.17
C TRP A 370 -11.92 9.63 22.88
N TYR A 371 -12.89 10.00 22.06
CA TYR A 371 -13.17 9.43 20.75
C TYR A 371 -13.38 10.57 19.77
N TYR A 372 -13.23 10.30 18.48
CA TYR A 372 -13.56 11.26 17.44
C TYR A 372 -14.58 10.65 16.48
N LEU A 373 -15.70 11.34 16.29
CA LEU A 373 -16.74 10.97 15.35
C LEU A 373 -16.60 11.90 14.15
N ASN A 374 -16.47 11.34 12.96
CA ASN A 374 -16.36 12.09 11.72
C ASN A 374 -17.63 12.93 11.47
N SER A 375 -17.61 13.79 10.46
CA SER A 375 -18.78 14.62 10.11
C SER A 375 -20.03 13.80 9.75
N ASN A 376 -19.86 12.56 9.29
CA ASN A 376 -20.94 11.61 9.05
C ASN A 376 -21.32 10.78 10.29
N GLY A 377 -20.75 11.09 11.46
CA GLY A 377 -20.97 10.39 12.74
C GLY A 377 -20.17 9.11 12.94
N ALA A 378 -19.47 8.61 11.92
CA ALA A 378 -18.69 7.38 12.04
C ALA A 378 -17.43 7.59 12.89
N MET A 379 -17.18 6.70 13.84
CA MET A 379 -16.02 6.71 14.72
C MET A 379 -14.72 6.59 13.91
N ALA A 380 -13.78 7.50 14.15
CA ALA A 380 -12.46 7.48 13.55
C ALA A 380 -11.50 6.53 14.30
N THR A 381 -10.60 5.93 13.54
CA THR A 381 -9.48 5.11 14.02
C THR A 381 -8.21 5.52 13.26
N GLY A 382 -7.05 5.28 13.85
CA GLY A 382 -5.76 5.66 13.29
C GLY A 382 -5.42 7.14 13.46
N TRP A 383 -4.57 7.66 12.57
CA TRP A 383 -4.14 9.05 12.63
C TRP A 383 -5.25 10.01 12.23
N LEU A 384 -5.49 11.02 13.08
CA LEU A 384 -6.45 12.09 12.87
C LEU A 384 -5.72 13.43 12.91
N GLN A 385 -5.92 14.26 11.89
CA GLN A 385 -5.54 15.66 11.95
C GLN A 385 -6.76 16.51 12.30
N ASN A 386 -6.69 17.24 13.42
CA ASN A 386 -7.76 18.12 13.88
C ASN A 386 -7.15 19.43 14.38
N ASN A 387 -7.62 20.56 13.84
CA ASN A 387 -7.16 21.92 14.21
C ASN A 387 -5.64 22.09 14.19
N GLY A 388 -4.96 21.54 13.18
CA GLY A 388 -3.51 21.64 13.02
C GLY A 388 -2.68 20.73 13.94
N SER A 389 -3.33 19.96 14.82
CA SER A 389 -2.68 18.94 15.65
C SER A 389 -2.98 17.53 15.13
N TRP A 390 -2.03 16.62 15.34
CA TRP A 390 -2.22 15.20 15.07
C TRP A 390 -2.59 14.45 16.34
N TYR A 391 -3.50 13.50 16.21
CA TYR A 391 -3.94 12.59 17.27
C TYR A 391 -3.92 11.17 16.72
N TYR A 392 -3.89 10.19 17.61
CA TYR A 392 -4.03 8.79 17.22
C TYR A 392 -5.20 8.16 17.96
N LEU A 393 -6.12 7.57 17.22
CA LEU A 393 -7.25 6.83 17.75
C LEU A 393 -6.93 5.33 17.60
N ASN A 394 -6.95 4.60 18.70
CA ASN A 394 -6.70 3.16 18.70
C ASN A 394 -7.76 2.41 17.87
N ALA A 395 -7.56 1.11 17.65
CA ALA A 395 -8.51 0.29 16.90
C ALA A 395 -9.93 0.28 17.52
N ASN A 396 -10.03 0.46 18.84
CA ASN A 396 -11.30 0.62 19.56
C ASN A 396 -11.84 2.06 19.56
N GLY A 397 -11.21 2.98 18.82
CA GLY A 397 -11.57 4.40 18.72
C GLY A 397 -11.09 5.30 19.85
N SER A 398 -10.56 4.74 20.94
CA SER A 398 -10.04 5.54 22.06
C SER A 398 -8.79 6.33 21.65
N MET A 399 -8.70 7.58 22.06
CA MET A 399 -7.55 8.44 21.82
C MET A 399 -6.34 7.96 22.62
N ALA A 400 -5.22 7.73 21.93
CA ALA A 400 -3.96 7.36 22.54
C ALA A 400 -3.25 8.56 23.19
N THR A 401 -2.54 8.26 24.27
CA THR A 401 -1.63 9.18 24.98
C THR A 401 -0.34 8.43 25.32
N GLY A 402 0.76 9.16 25.50
CA GLY A 402 2.08 8.59 25.78
C GLY A 402 2.77 8.05 24.53
N TRP A 403 3.69 7.11 24.73
CA TRP A 403 4.44 6.48 23.64
C TRP A 403 3.55 5.58 22.79
N LEU A 404 3.62 5.77 21.47
CA LEU A 404 2.92 4.98 20.46
C LEU A 404 3.94 4.43 19.46
N GLN A 405 3.91 3.13 19.22
CA GLN A 405 4.61 2.54 18.09
C GLN A 405 3.64 2.33 16.94
N ASN A 406 3.93 2.94 15.78
CA ASN A 406 3.12 2.80 14.58
C ASN A 406 4.03 2.64 13.35
N ASN A 407 3.82 1.59 12.55
CA ASN A 407 4.58 1.30 11.33
C ASN A 407 6.11 1.34 11.53
N GLY A 408 6.60 0.76 12.64
CA GLY A 408 8.03 0.69 12.95
C GLY A 408 8.66 2.02 13.42
N SER A 409 7.86 3.08 13.61
CA SER A 409 8.31 4.36 14.18
C SER A 409 7.66 4.59 15.53
N TRP A 410 8.39 5.26 16.43
CA TRP A 410 7.86 5.71 17.72
C TRP A 410 7.37 7.14 17.64
N TYR A 411 6.27 7.44 18.31
CA TYR A 411 5.65 8.74 18.43
C TYR A 411 5.32 8.98 19.90
N TYR A 412 5.19 10.25 20.29
CA TYR A 412 4.71 10.60 21.63
C TYR A 412 3.46 11.46 21.51
N LEU A 413 2.37 11.01 22.13
CA LEU A 413 1.12 11.74 22.23
C LEU A 413 1.07 12.37 23.61
N ASN A 414 0.92 13.70 23.68
CA ASN A 414 0.81 14.42 24.94
C ASN A 414 -0.41 13.96 25.74
N ALA A 415 -0.53 14.41 26.99
CA ALA A 415 -1.67 14.06 27.84
C ALA A 415 -3.04 14.49 27.25
N ASN A 416 -3.06 15.53 26.42
CA ASN A 416 -4.24 15.96 25.66
C ASN A 416 -4.41 15.23 24.31
N GLY A 417 -3.58 14.22 24.03
CA GLY A 417 -3.58 13.42 22.81
C GLY A 417 -2.84 14.02 21.63
N SER A 418 -2.39 15.28 21.70
CA SER A 418 -1.69 15.90 20.57
C SER A 418 -0.29 15.30 20.38
N MET A 419 0.09 15.03 19.14
CA MET A 419 1.40 14.48 18.80
C MET A 419 2.50 15.51 19.09
N ALA A 420 3.49 15.12 19.88
CA ALA A 420 4.66 15.92 20.19
C ALA A 420 5.64 15.97 19.01
N THR A 421 6.35 17.10 18.91
CA THR A 421 7.48 17.30 18.01
C THR A 421 8.57 18.07 18.76
N GLY A 422 9.82 17.96 18.32
CA GLY A 422 10.98 18.57 18.97
C GLY A 422 11.46 17.77 20.18
N TRP A 423 12.15 18.45 21.09
CA TRP A 423 12.70 17.84 22.30
C TRP A 423 11.59 17.47 23.29
N LEU A 424 11.65 16.25 23.81
CA LEU A 424 10.76 15.71 24.82
C LEU A 424 11.60 15.20 26.00
N GLN A 425 11.29 15.67 27.21
CA GLN A 425 11.81 15.06 28.42
C GLN A 425 10.79 14.04 28.95
N TYR A 426 11.22 12.80 29.11
CA TYR A 426 10.38 11.71 29.61
C TYR A 426 11.21 10.82 30.55
N ASN A 427 10.71 10.61 31.78
CA ASN A 427 11.38 9.80 32.82
C ASN A 427 12.88 10.13 33.01
N GLY A 428 13.21 11.43 33.03
CA GLY A 428 14.59 11.89 33.24
C GLY A 428 15.51 11.76 32.01
N SER A 429 15.04 11.19 30.91
CA SER A 429 15.77 11.11 29.64
C SER A 429 15.22 12.11 28.63
N TRP A 430 16.09 12.57 27.72
CA TRP A 430 15.69 13.42 26.60
C TRP A 430 15.54 12.61 25.32
N TYR A 431 14.49 12.90 24.56
CA TYR A 431 14.19 12.31 23.27
C TYR A 431 13.98 13.44 22.27
N TYR A 432 14.13 13.13 20.98
CA TYR A 432 13.79 14.09 19.93
C TYR A 432 12.77 13.50 18.97
N LEU A 433 11.64 14.16 18.81
CA LEU A 433 10.58 13.81 17.88
C LEU A 433 10.72 14.70 16.65
N ASN A 434 10.83 14.10 15.47
CA ASN A 434 10.98 14.83 14.21
C ASN A 434 9.72 15.65 13.91
N ALA A 435 9.76 16.49 12.87
CA ALA A 435 8.63 17.33 12.48
C ALA A 435 7.37 16.52 12.08
N ASN A 436 7.54 15.28 11.62
CA ASN A 436 6.47 14.32 11.36
C ASN A 436 6.07 13.50 12.61
N GLY A 437 6.63 13.83 13.79
CA GLY A 437 6.39 13.17 15.08
C GLY A 437 7.21 11.92 15.35
N SER A 438 7.94 11.37 14.35
CA SER A 438 8.69 10.14 14.57
C SER A 438 9.93 10.39 15.43
N MET A 439 10.19 9.53 16.42
CA MET A 439 11.37 9.60 17.28
C MET A 439 12.66 9.45 16.46
N ALA A 440 13.63 10.30 16.74
CA ALA A 440 14.96 10.26 16.14
C ALA A 440 15.90 9.33 16.91
N THR A 441 16.83 8.73 16.18
CA THR A 441 17.94 7.92 16.70
C THR A 441 19.22 8.29 15.92
N GLY A 442 20.38 8.07 16.50
CA GLY A 442 21.69 8.43 15.96
C GLY A 442 21.98 9.94 16.06
N TRP A 443 22.85 10.42 15.18
CA TRP A 443 23.25 11.83 15.15
C TRP A 443 22.12 12.78 14.74
N LEU A 444 21.87 13.77 15.59
CA LEU A 444 20.93 14.85 15.37
C LEU A 444 21.64 16.19 15.39
N GLN A 445 21.46 17.00 14.35
CA GLN A 445 21.84 18.40 14.39
C GLN A 445 20.63 19.26 14.74
N ASN A 446 20.68 19.96 15.88
CA ASN A 446 19.62 20.85 16.33
C ASN A 446 20.22 22.17 16.83
N ASN A 447 19.72 23.30 16.30
CA ASN A 447 20.17 24.66 16.65
C ASN A 447 21.70 24.86 16.62
N GLY A 448 22.37 24.29 15.60
CA GLY A 448 23.81 24.44 15.39
C GLY A 448 24.69 23.53 16.24
N SER A 449 24.12 22.74 17.16
CA SER A 449 24.83 21.74 17.93
C SER A 449 24.49 20.33 17.44
N TRP A 450 25.43 19.40 17.61
CA TRP A 450 25.20 17.97 17.37
C TRP A 450 24.86 17.27 18.68
N TYR A 451 23.94 16.33 18.61
CA TYR A 451 23.51 15.47 19.71
C TYR A 451 23.52 14.04 19.21
N TYR A 452 23.66 13.08 20.12
CA TYR A 452 23.55 11.67 19.79
C TYR A 452 22.36 11.06 20.54
N LEU A 453 21.42 10.49 19.80
CA LEU A 453 20.29 9.75 20.36
C LEU A 453 20.62 8.27 20.23
N ASN A 454 20.57 7.52 21.33
CA ASN A 454 20.84 6.09 21.32
C ASN A 454 19.79 5.33 20.49
N ALA A 455 19.98 4.02 20.30
CA ALA A 455 19.03 3.19 19.55
C ALA A 455 17.61 3.21 20.16
N ASN A 456 17.50 3.39 21.47
CA ASN A 456 16.22 3.52 22.18
C ASN A 456 15.68 4.96 22.19
N GLY A 457 16.37 5.90 21.53
CA GLY A 457 15.98 7.29 21.33
C GLY A 457 16.40 8.25 22.44
N ASP A 458 16.92 7.76 23.56
CA ASP A 458 17.43 8.57 24.66
C ASP A 458 18.72 9.30 24.27
N MET A 459 18.82 10.57 24.64
CA MET A 459 19.97 11.42 24.35
C MET A 459 21.18 11.01 25.20
N ALA A 460 22.28 10.72 24.54
CA ALA A 460 23.54 10.39 25.19
C ALA A 460 24.24 11.64 25.76
N THR A 461 25.00 11.42 26.82
CA THR A 461 25.94 12.38 27.42
C THR A 461 27.26 11.67 27.71
N GLY A 462 28.35 12.43 27.82
CA GLY A 462 29.70 11.88 28.02
C GLY A 462 30.28 11.25 26.76
N TRP A 463 31.08 10.20 26.93
CA TRP A 463 31.74 9.52 25.81
C TRP A 463 30.77 8.66 24.99
N VAL A 464 30.78 8.84 23.67
CA VAL A 464 30.05 8.00 22.71
C VAL A 464 31.02 7.47 21.67
N LYS A 465 30.93 6.17 21.40
CA LYS A 465 31.66 5.53 20.30
C LYS A 465 30.69 5.24 19.16
N ASP A 466 30.96 5.79 17.99
CA ASP A 466 30.22 5.53 16.76
C ASP A 466 31.18 4.97 15.70
N GLY A 467 31.01 3.69 15.36
CA GLY A 467 32.00 2.90 14.64
C GLY A 467 33.33 2.82 15.41
N ASP A 468 34.42 3.23 14.76
CA ASP A 468 35.76 3.27 15.38
C ASP A 468 36.12 4.64 15.98
N THR A 469 35.21 5.61 15.92
CA THR A 469 35.48 6.99 16.32
C THR A 469 34.80 7.31 17.65
N TRP A 470 35.55 7.96 18.55
CA TRP A 470 35.03 8.47 19.82
C TRP A 470 34.65 9.94 19.70
N TYR A 471 33.56 10.30 20.40
CA TYR A 471 33.00 11.64 20.51
C TYR A 471 32.70 11.92 21.97
N TYR A 472 32.62 13.21 22.32
CA TYR A 472 32.23 13.63 23.67
C TYR A 472 31.04 14.59 23.62
N LEU A 473 29.98 14.22 24.33
CA LEU A 473 28.74 14.97 24.48
C LEU A 473 28.75 15.61 25.87
N GLU A 474 28.48 16.90 25.95
CA GLU A 474 28.38 17.63 27.22
C GLU A 474 27.16 17.16 28.03
N ALA A 475 27.02 17.64 29.27
CA ALA A 475 25.84 17.32 30.10
C ALA A 475 24.52 17.80 29.47
N SER A 476 24.58 18.84 28.62
CA SER A 476 23.46 19.30 27.79
C SER A 476 23.17 18.39 26.59
N GLY A 477 24.00 17.39 26.33
CA GLY A 477 23.98 16.55 25.13
C GLY A 477 24.68 17.14 23.92
N ALA A 478 25.14 18.40 23.97
CA ALA A 478 25.84 19.03 22.86
C ALA A 478 27.23 18.42 22.64
N MET A 479 27.56 18.08 21.41
CA MET A 479 28.85 17.52 21.03
C MET A 479 29.95 18.59 21.05
N LYS A 480 31.08 18.27 21.69
CA LYS A 480 32.29 19.09 21.58
C LYS A 480 32.91 18.97 20.19
N ALA A 481 33.41 20.08 19.67
CA ALA A 481 34.15 20.14 18.41
C ALA A 481 35.24 21.20 18.46
N SER A 482 36.34 20.98 17.73
CA SER A 482 37.48 21.90 17.56
C SER A 482 38.03 22.47 18.88
N GLN A 483 38.21 21.62 19.90
CA GLN A 483 38.63 22.11 21.21
C GLN A 483 39.37 21.06 22.05
N TRP A 484 40.25 21.54 22.91
CA TRP A 484 40.77 20.81 24.06
C TRP A 484 39.75 20.84 25.21
N PHE A 485 39.58 19.74 25.91
CA PHE A 485 38.73 19.66 27.10
C PHE A 485 39.27 18.62 28.10
N LYS A 486 38.83 18.73 29.35
CA LYS A 486 39.28 17.87 30.46
C LYS A 486 38.17 16.91 30.88
N VAL A 487 38.51 15.63 31.08
CA VAL A 487 37.64 14.61 31.70
C VAL A 487 38.46 13.89 32.76
N SER A 488 38.02 13.93 34.01
CA SER A 488 38.72 13.28 35.15
C SER A 488 40.22 13.57 35.19
N ASP A 489 40.57 14.85 35.15
CA ASP A 489 41.93 15.37 35.15
C ASP A 489 42.83 15.06 33.95
N LYS A 490 42.31 14.41 32.91
CA LYS A 490 43.02 14.15 31.66
C LYS A 490 42.54 15.07 30.54
N TRP A 491 43.47 15.54 29.72
CA TRP A 491 43.17 16.39 28.57
C TRP A 491 42.95 15.56 27.31
N TYR A 492 41.94 15.94 26.54
CA TYR A 492 41.55 15.34 25.28
C TYR A 492 41.30 16.43 24.24
N TYR A 493 41.49 16.09 22.97
CA TYR A 493 41.17 16.98 21.86
C TYR A 493 40.20 16.31 20.89
N VAL A 494 39.15 17.04 20.51
CA VAL A 494 38.25 16.66 19.41
C VAL A 494 38.38 17.63 18.26
N ASN A 495 38.45 17.10 17.04
CA ASN A 495 38.59 17.90 15.83
C ASN A 495 37.26 18.59 15.43
N GLY A 496 37.24 19.25 14.26
CA GLY A 496 36.04 19.96 13.78
C GLY A 496 34.84 19.07 13.44
N SER A 497 35.02 17.76 13.27
CA SER A 497 33.90 16.81 13.18
C SER A 497 33.50 16.21 14.53
N GLY A 498 34.13 16.65 15.63
CA GLY A 498 33.92 16.10 16.97
C GLY A 498 34.66 14.78 17.25
N ALA A 499 35.47 14.31 16.30
CA ALA A 499 36.21 13.05 16.43
C ALA A 499 37.41 13.24 17.36
N LEU A 500 37.57 12.33 18.32
CA LEU A 500 38.70 12.27 19.24
C LEU A 500 40.01 12.04 18.46
N ALA A 501 40.99 12.90 18.72
CA ALA A 501 42.35 12.68 18.24
C ALA A 501 43.03 11.58 19.05
N VAL A 502 43.60 10.57 18.37
CA VAL A 502 44.33 9.46 18.99
C VAL A 502 45.62 9.19 18.22
N ASN A 503 46.69 8.79 18.92
CA ASN A 503 48.01 8.47 18.35
C ASN A 503 48.52 9.53 17.36
N THR A 504 48.42 10.80 17.73
CA THR A 504 48.77 11.94 16.86
C THR A 504 49.28 13.12 17.67
N THR A 505 49.64 14.20 16.99
CA THR A 505 50.04 15.47 17.61
C THR A 505 49.03 16.55 17.23
N VAL A 506 48.55 17.30 18.22
CA VAL A 506 47.63 18.42 18.04
C VAL A 506 48.26 19.67 18.64
N ASP A 507 48.45 20.73 17.86
CA ASP A 507 49.05 22.00 18.30
C ASP A 507 50.42 21.84 19.01
N GLY A 508 51.20 20.83 18.62
CA GLY A 508 52.50 20.51 19.24
C GLY A 508 52.43 19.56 20.44
N TYR A 509 51.24 19.17 20.88
CA TYR A 509 51.02 18.25 22.01
C TYR A 509 50.69 16.84 21.53
N GLY A 510 51.43 15.84 22.01
CA GLY A 510 51.19 14.43 21.68
C GLY A 510 49.97 13.87 22.41
N VAL A 511 49.14 13.08 21.73
CA VAL A 511 48.03 12.32 22.34
C VAL A 511 48.22 10.81 22.09
N ASN A 512 47.97 10.00 23.12
CA ASN A 512 48.17 8.55 23.07
C ASN A 512 46.98 7.82 22.38
N ALA A 513 46.97 6.48 22.44
CA ALA A 513 45.91 5.66 21.82
C ALA A 513 44.52 5.84 22.44
N ASN A 514 44.45 6.33 23.68
CA ASN A 514 43.22 6.67 24.37
C ASN A 514 42.81 8.14 24.13
N GLY A 515 43.59 8.89 23.33
CA GLY A 515 43.39 10.31 23.06
C GLY A 515 43.78 11.23 24.22
N GLU A 516 44.47 10.69 25.23
CA GLU A 516 44.94 11.46 26.38
C GLU A 516 46.21 12.20 26.00
N TRP A 517 46.27 13.48 26.34
CA TRP A 517 47.51 14.27 26.23
C TRP A 517 48.62 13.64 27.06
N VAL A 518 49.78 13.48 26.45
CA VAL A 518 51.03 13.01 27.07
C VAL A 518 52.10 14.09 26.90
N ASN A 519 52.86 14.33 27.97
CA ASN A 519 53.92 15.33 28.02
C ASN A 519 55.26 14.74 27.58
#